data_AF-A0A1W1HKJ1-F1
#
_entry.id   AF-A0A1W1HKJ1-F1
#
_cell.length_a   1.000
_cell.length_b   1.000
_cell.length_c   1.000
_cell.angle_alpha   90.00
_cell.angle_beta   90.00
_cell.angle_gamma   90.00
#
_symmetry.space_group_name_H-M   'P 1'
#
loop_
_entity.id
_entity.type
_entity.pdbx_description
1 polymer ?
#
loop_
_entity_poly.entity_id
_entity_poly.type
_entity_poly.pdbx_seq_one_letter_code
_entity_poly.pdbx_strand_id
1 'polypeptide(L)'
;MLNKIISGGQTGADRAALDIAIKFNIEHGGSVPLGRRAENGKVPLWYNLKEMDTANYSHRTSRNVQDSDGTVIVSNGKLSGGSLLTRKVAEKQGKPWCHIDLLLMDEFESAVVLDAFIKDFYIDCLNVAGSRASHDPYIYSSVKALFEVLLYMDVMERTPELISLDDMFPDKNIPEKKCSTIEEALFFLADIFSLKSRSMLANSHENDIAYYYFSMGDAIDSALGLSMGNRALIEACQKRYENMVGKIDIDDAVMIILKSFADYLRQDHVLRIVP
;
A
#
# COMPACT_ATOMS: atom_id res chain seq x y z
N MET A 1 -5.61 10.24 6.91
CA MET A 1 -5.60 8.82 6.54
C MET A 1 -6.97 8.38 6.08
N LEU A 2 -7.02 7.86 4.86
CA LEU A 2 -8.17 7.15 4.34
C LEU A 2 -8.43 5.93 5.23
N ASN A 3 -9.68 5.70 5.64
CA ASN A 3 -10.03 4.47 6.33
C ASN A 3 -10.17 3.31 5.34
N LYS A 4 -10.58 3.59 4.10
CA LYS A 4 -10.87 2.54 3.11
C LYS A 4 -10.51 2.92 1.68
N ILE A 5 -9.95 1.96 0.95
CA ILE A 5 -9.70 2.04 -0.48
C ILE A 5 -10.52 0.95 -1.18
N ILE A 6 -11.30 1.33 -2.19
CA ILE A 6 -12.01 0.35 -3.03
C ILE A 6 -11.60 0.46 -4.50
N SER A 7 -11.68 -0.65 -5.24
CA SER A 7 -11.44 -0.66 -6.68
C SER A 7 -12.23 -1.74 -7.41
N GLY A 8 -12.16 -1.72 -8.75
CA GLY A 8 -12.80 -2.70 -9.62
C GLY A 8 -12.02 -4.00 -9.82
N GLY A 9 -10.89 -4.18 -9.12
CA GLY A 9 -10.05 -5.37 -9.20
C GLY A 9 -9.49 -5.68 -10.60
N GLN A 10 -9.49 -4.75 -11.54
CA GLN A 10 -8.78 -4.92 -12.81
C GLN A 10 -7.26 -4.94 -12.58
N THR A 11 -6.46 -5.42 -13.53
CA THR A 11 -5.00 -5.16 -13.53
C THR A 11 -4.72 -3.65 -13.64
N GLY A 12 -3.46 -3.24 -13.44
CA GLY A 12 -3.09 -1.83 -13.51
C GLY A 12 -3.53 -1.07 -12.25
N ALA A 13 -4.18 0.08 -12.45
CA ALA A 13 -4.51 1.01 -11.36
C ALA A 13 -5.37 0.38 -10.25
N ASP A 14 -6.42 -0.36 -10.62
CA ASP A 14 -7.33 -1.00 -9.67
C ASP A 14 -6.56 -1.95 -8.73
N ARG A 15 -5.57 -2.69 -9.25
CA ARG A 15 -4.79 -3.66 -8.47
C ARG A 15 -3.78 -2.96 -7.56
N ALA A 16 -3.06 -1.98 -8.09
CA ALA A 16 -2.11 -1.18 -7.32
C ALA A 16 -2.77 -0.54 -6.09
N ALA A 17 -3.99 -0.02 -6.24
CA ALA A 17 -4.74 0.55 -5.12
C ALA A 17 -5.04 -0.47 -4.01
N LEU A 18 -5.44 -1.69 -4.37
CA LEU A 18 -5.70 -2.76 -3.40
C LEU A 18 -4.40 -3.23 -2.74
N ASP A 19 -3.32 -3.31 -3.50
CA ASP A 19 -2.02 -3.75 -2.98
C ASP A 19 -1.42 -2.73 -2.01
N ILE A 20 -1.54 -1.43 -2.30
CA ILE A 20 -1.21 -0.36 -1.35
C ILE A 20 -2.05 -0.48 -0.08
N ALA A 21 -3.36 -0.67 -0.22
CA ALA A 21 -4.23 -0.77 0.94
C ALA A 21 -3.82 -1.93 1.85
N ILE A 22 -3.50 -3.10 1.28
CA ILE A 22 -3.01 -4.24 2.08
C ILE A 22 -1.59 -3.99 2.62
N LYS A 23 -0.69 -3.37 1.82
CA LYS A 23 0.68 -3.00 2.25
C LYS A 23 0.63 -2.17 3.54
N PHE A 24 -0.25 -1.19 3.62
CA PHE A 24 -0.37 -0.26 4.76
C PHE A 24 -1.52 -0.56 5.73
N ASN A 25 -2.13 -1.75 5.69
CA ASN A 25 -3.24 -2.15 6.57
C ASN A 25 -4.47 -1.21 6.52
N ILE A 26 -4.71 -0.58 5.37
CA ILE A 26 -5.92 0.19 5.11
C ILE A 26 -7.03 -0.79 4.70
N GLU A 27 -8.26 -0.57 5.17
CA GLU A 27 -9.38 -1.43 4.76
C GLU A 27 -9.50 -1.40 3.24
N HIS A 28 -9.65 -2.56 2.61
CA HIS A 28 -9.79 -2.63 1.16
C HIS A 28 -11.03 -3.40 0.74
N GLY A 29 -11.53 -3.09 -0.44
CA GLY A 29 -12.64 -3.84 -1.03
C GLY A 29 -13.07 -3.32 -2.39
N GLY A 30 -14.37 -3.46 -2.66
CA GLY A 30 -14.97 -3.03 -3.92
C GLY A 30 -15.75 -4.14 -4.61
N SER A 31 -16.24 -3.85 -5.79
CA SER A 31 -17.10 -4.71 -6.59
C SER A 31 -16.39 -5.16 -7.86
N VAL A 32 -16.53 -6.45 -8.17
CA VAL A 32 -16.00 -7.08 -9.39
C VAL A 32 -17.14 -7.71 -10.20
N PRO A 33 -16.97 -7.92 -11.51
CA PRO A 33 -18.00 -8.60 -12.30
C PRO A 33 -18.20 -10.05 -11.83
N LEU A 34 -19.38 -10.62 -12.13
CA LEU A 34 -19.67 -12.04 -11.91
C LEU A 34 -18.53 -12.92 -12.42
N GLY A 35 -18.09 -13.86 -11.59
CA GLY A 35 -16.94 -14.73 -11.84
C GLY A 35 -15.59 -14.08 -11.57
N ARG A 36 -15.55 -12.94 -10.85
CA ARG A 36 -14.35 -12.15 -10.53
C ARG A 36 -13.51 -11.82 -11.77
N ARG A 37 -14.13 -11.41 -12.87
CA ARG A 37 -13.42 -11.28 -14.16
C ARG A 37 -12.48 -10.06 -14.17
N ALA A 38 -11.23 -10.28 -14.58
CA ALA A 38 -10.23 -9.30 -14.97
C ALA A 38 -9.54 -9.71 -16.28
N GLU A 39 -8.68 -8.87 -16.84
CA GLU A 39 -8.03 -9.15 -18.14
C GLU A 39 -7.11 -10.37 -18.11
N ASN A 40 -6.49 -10.64 -16.95
CA ASN A 40 -5.56 -11.75 -16.75
C ASN A 40 -6.21 -12.97 -16.08
N GLY A 41 -7.54 -13.05 -16.10
CA GLY A 41 -8.30 -14.15 -15.51
C GLY A 41 -9.12 -13.73 -14.29
N LYS A 42 -9.25 -14.63 -13.32
CA LYS A 42 -10.03 -14.36 -12.10
C LYS A 42 -9.23 -13.49 -11.14
N VAL A 43 -9.87 -12.46 -10.59
CA VAL A 43 -9.33 -11.68 -9.49
C VAL A 43 -9.09 -12.61 -8.30
N PRO A 44 -7.88 -12.63 -7.72
CA PRO A 44 -7.59 -13.50 -6.59
C PRO A 44 -8.51 -13.31 -5.38
N LEU A 45 -8.69 -14.37 -4.59
CA LEU A 45 -9.65 -14.42 -3.48
C LEU A 45 -9.21 -13.63 -2.23
N TRP A 46 -7.91 -13.35 -2.09
CA TRP A 46 -7.39 -12.57 -0.97
C TRP A 46 -7.78 -11.10 -1.01
N TYR A 47 -8.21 -10.59 -2.17
CA TYR A 47 -8.86 -9.29 -2.24
C TYR A 47 -10.30 -9.40 -1.76
N ASN A 48 -10.64 -8.60 -0.75
CA ASN A 48 -11.97 -8.51 -0.12
C ASN A 48 -13.03 -7.84 -1.03
N LEU A 49 -13.24 -8.41 -2.22
CA LEU A 49 -14.11 -7.89 -3.28
C LEU A 49 -15.42 -8.66 -3.35
N LYS A 50 -16.52 -7.94 -3.56
CA LYS A 50 -17.86 -8.48 -3.73
C LYS A 50 -18.16 -8.71 -5.21
N GLU A 51 -18.66 -9.89 -5.55
CA GLU A 51 -19.10 -10.17 -6.92
C GLU A 51 -20.46 -9.53 -7.19
N MET A 52 -20.61 -8.93 -8.36
CA MET A 52 -21.89 -8.47 -8.89
C MET A 52 -22.66 -9.65 -9.52
N ASP A 53 -23.99 -9.54 -9.59
CA ASP A 53 -24.85 -10.53 -10.25
C ASP A 53 -24.72 -10.55 -11.80
N THR A 54 -23.82 -9.73 -12.35
CA THR A 54 -23.60 -9.60 -13.79
C THR A 54 -22.12 -9.53 -14.13
N ALA A 55 -21.76 -10.09 -15.27
CA ALA A 55 -20.41 -10.04 -15.80
C ALA A 55 -20.08 -8.70 -16.51
N ASN A 56 -21.03 -7.75 -16.54
CA ASN A 56 -20.83 -6.46 -17.19
C ASN A 56 -19.95 -5.52 -16.35
N TYR A 57 -18.81 -5.11 -16.90
CA TYR A 57 -17.88 -4.18 -16.26
C TYR A 57 -18.51 -2.82 -15.91
N SER A 58 -19.49 -2.32 -16.67
CA SER A 58 -20.10 -1.03 -16.36
C SER A 58 -20.86 -1.04 -15.03
N HIS A 59 -21.46 -2.17 -14.65
CA HIS A 59 -22.20 -2.30 -13.40
C HIS A 59 -21.27 -2.26 -12.19
N ARG A 60 -20.12 -2.96 -12.25
CA ARG A 60 -19.12 -2.88 -11.17
C ARG A 60 -18.51 -1.48 -11.06
N THR A 61 -18.30 -0.80 -12.19
CA THR A 61 -17.81 0.60 -12.18
C THR A 61 -18.81 1.50 -11.47
N SER A 62 -20.09 1.39 -11.86
CA SER A 62 -21.14 2.19 -11.25
C SER A 62 -21.31 1.91 -9.77
N ARG A 63 -21.13 0.65 -9.35
CA ARG A 63 -21.23 0.25 -7.96
C ARG A 63 -20.08 0.81 -7.12
N ASN A 64 -18.85 0.74 -7.60
CA ASN A 64 -17.70 1.28 -6.87
C ASN A 64 -17.78 2.81 -6.70
N VAL A 65 -18.22 3.54 -7.73
CA VAL A 65 -18.46 4.98 -7.61
C VAL A 65 -19.54 5.26 -6.55
N GLN A 66 -20.63 4.48 -6.56
CA GLN A 66 -21.74 4.63 -5.62
C GLN A 66 -21.33 4.36 -4.16
N ASP A 67 -20.55 3.29 -3.94
CA ASP A 67 -20.14 2.78 -2.61
C ASP A 67 -18.90 3.52 -2.03
N SER A 68 -18.43 4.58 -2.69
CA SER A 68 -17.34 5.45 -2.23
C SER A 68 -17.81 6.86 -1.92
N ASP A 69 -17.04 7.61 -1.13
CA ASP A 69 -17.29 9.03 -0.87
C ASP A 69 -16.76 9.91 -2.01
N GLY A 70 -15.69 9.47 -2.68
CA GLY A 70 -15.18 10.08 -3.90
C GLY A 70 -14.36 9.11 -4.74
N THR A 71 -14.11 9.48 -5.99
CA THR A 71 -13.34 8.65 -6.94
C THR A 71 -12.12 9.38 -7.48
N VAL A 72 -10.93 8.83 -7.30
CA VAL A 72 -9.75 9.25 -8.05
C VAL A 72 -9.58 8.37 -9.29
N ILE A 73 -9.28 9.01 -10.41
CA ILE A 73 -8.98 8.35 -11.69
C ILE A 73 -7.55 8.71 -12.07
N VAL A 74 -6.66 7.73 -12.14
CA VAL A 74 -5.25 7.94 -12.47
C VAL A 74 -4.97 7.44 -13.89
N SER A 75 -4.27 8.23 -14.70
CA SER A 75 -3.88 7.85 -16.06
C SER A 75 -2.61 8.54 -16.51
N ASN A 76 -1.97 7.97 -17.55
CA ASN A 76 -1.01 8.68 -18.38
C ASN A 76 -1.73 9.28 -19.60
N GLY A 77 -2.04 10.56 -19.55
CA GLY A 77 -2.79 11.28 -20.57
C GLY A 77 -4.30 11.24 -20.38
N LYS A 78 -5.03 11.61 -21.45
CA LYS A 78 -6.49 11.76 -21.45
C LYS A 78 -7.21 10.45 -21.11
N LEU A 79 -8.27 10.57 -20.31
CA LEU A 79 -9.15 9.44 -19.98
C LEU A 79 -9.80 8.82 -21.23
N SER A 80 -9.73 7.51 -21.32
CA SER A 80 -10.36 6.71 -22.38
C SER A 80 -11.07 5.48 -21.79
N GLY A 81 -11.87 4.78 -22.61
CA GLY A 81 -12.46 3.48 -22.27
C GLY A 81 -13.14 3.42 -20.90
N GLY A 82 -12.68 2.49 -20.06
CA GLY A 82 -13.23 2.25 -18.72
C GLY A 82 -13.04 3.43 -17.76
N SER A 83 -11.91 4.12 -17.82
CA SER A 83 -11.62 5.29 -16.97
C SER A 83 -12.53 6.47 -17.33
N LEU A 84 -12.76 6.70 -18.63
CA LEU A 84 -13.73 7.72 -19.08
C LEU A 84 -15.17 7.36 -18.67
N LEU A 85 -15.53 6.08 -18.68
CA LEU A 85 -16.81 5.62 -18.14
C LEU A 85 -16.93 5.92 -16.64
N THR A 86 -15.88 5.66 -15.85
CA THR A 86 -15.87 5.98 -14.42
C THR A 86 -16.17 7.45 -14.18
N ARG A 87 -15.50 8.37 -14.91
CA ARG A 87 -15.78 9.81 -14.83
C ARG A 87 -17.25 10.12 -15.11
N LYS A 88 -17.77 9.64 -16.23
CA LYS A 88 -19.18 9.87 -16.63
C LYS A 88 -20.17 9.35 -15.58
N VAL A 89 -19.84 8.24 -14.91
CA VAL A 89 -20.70 7.69 -13.86
C VAL A 89 -20.62 8.53 -12.59
N ALA A 90 -19.44 8.99 -12.18
CA ALA A 90 -19.29 9.91 -11.04
C ALA A 90 -20.06 11.22 -11.27
N GLU A 91 -19.89 11.83 -12.45
CA GLU A 91 -20.65 13.02 -12.88
C GLU A 91 -22.17 12.77 -12.81
N LYS A 92 -22.64 11.64 -13.36
CA LYS A 92 -24.07 11.29 -13.38
C LYS A 92 -24.64 11.05 -11.99
N GLN A 93 -23.86 10.48 -11.07
CA GLN A 93 -24.29 10.19 -9.70
C GLN A 93 -24.09 11.37 -8.75
N GLY A 94 -23.49 12.49 -9.22
CA GLY A 94 -23.16 13.62 -8.36
C GLY A 94 -22.09 13.30 -7.31
N LYS A 95 -21.24 12.30 -7.57
CA LYS A 95 -20.14 11.92 -6.67
C LYS A 95 -18.88 12.74 -6.98
N PRO A 96 -18.16 13.25 -5.96
CA PRO A 96 -16.88 13.90 -6.15
C PRO A 96 -15.90 13.00 -6.92
N TRP A 97 -15.15 13.59 -7.85
CA TRP A 97 -14.09 12.88 -8.55
C TRP A 97 -12.90 13.78 -8.85
N CYS A 98 -11.72 13.18 -8.92
CA CYS A 98 -10.46 13.81 -9.25
C CYS A 98 -9.78 13.02 -10.36
N HIS A 99 -9.24 13.70 -11.37
CA HIS A 99 -8.39 13.07 -12.39
C HIS A 99 -6.96 13.54 -12.21
N ILE A 100 -6.07 12.57 -12.02
CA ILE A 100 -4.64 12.76 -11.97
C ILE A 100 -4.06 12.26 -13.29
N ASP A 101 -3.50 13.18 -14.07
CA ASP A 101 -2.80 12.89 -15.31
C ASP A 101 -1.28 12.97 -15.06
N LEU A 102 -0.66 11.80 -14.96
CA LEU A 102 0.75 11.64 -14.64
C LEU A 102 1.70 12.06 -15.78
N LEU A 103 1.16 12.48 -16.94
CA LEU A 103 1.95 13.16 -17.97
C LEU A 103 2.03 14.68 -17.75
N LEU A 104 1.20 15.22 -16.84
CA LEU A 104 1.11 16.65 -16.54
C LEU A 104 1.62 17.02 -15.15
N MET A 105 1.69 16.04 -14.25
CA MET A 105 2.09 16.22 -12.86
C MET A 105 3.02 15.07 -12.46
N ASP A 106 4.06 15.38 -11.69
CA ASP A 106 4.86 14.33 -11.06
C ASP A 106 4.11 13.68 -9.87
N GLU A 107 4.72 12.67 -9.25
CA GLU A 107 4.10 11.92 -8.15
C GLU A 107 3.81 12.79 -6.92
N PHE A 108 4.66 13.78 -6.63
CA PHE A 108 4.50 14.64 -5.47
C PHE A 108 3.39 15.67 -5.69
N GLU A 109 3.39 16.35 -6.84
CA GLU A 109 2.30 17.25 -7.23
C GLU A 109 0.95 16.52 -7.26
N SER A 110 0.94 15.31 -7.81
CA SER A 110 -0.24 14.44 -7.84
C SER A 110 -0.72 14.08 -6.44
N ALA A 111 0.19 13.79 -5.50
CA ALA A 111 -0.15 13.48 -4.12
C ALA A 111 -0.74 14.68 -3.39
N VAL A 112 -0.19 15.89 -3.61
CA VAL A 112 -0.73 17.14 -3.05
C VAL A 112 -2.16 17.39 -3.56
N VAL A 113 -2.41 17.20 -4.86
CA VAL A 113 -3.74 17.35 -5.45
C VAL A 113 -4.71 16.31 -4.87
N LEU A 114 -4.28 15.06 -4.71
CA LEU A 114 -5.10 14.00 -4.15
C LEU A 114 -5.41 14.23 -2.67
N ASP A 115 -4.44 14.67 -1.87
CA ASP A 115 -4.60 14.99 -0.46
C ASP A 115 -5.62 16.13 -0.28
N ALA A 116 -5.49 17.21 -1.06
CA ALA A 116 -6.45 18.30 -1.05
C ALA A 116 -7.86 17.82 -1.41
N PHE A 117 -8.00 17.01 -2.47
CA PHE A 117 -9.28 16.42 -2.85
C PHE A 117 -9.91 15.56 -1.73
N ILE A 118 -9.10 14.74 -1.05
CA ILE A 118 -9.58 13.90 0.05
C ILE A 118 -10.08 14.77 1.21
N LYS A 119 -9.32 15.82 1.57
CA LYS A 119 -9.65 16.73 2.68
C LYS A 119 -10.87 17.60 2.37
N ASP A 120 -10.91 18.22 1.19
CA ASP A 120 -11.98 19.15 0.80
C ASP A 120 -13.35 18.47 0.69
N PHE A 121 -13.37 17.19 0.31
CA PHE A 121 -14.60 16.40 0.16
C PHE A 121 -14.85 15.41 1.31
N TYR A 122 -14.03 15.44 2.38
CA TYR A 122 -14.13 14.55 3.54
C TYR A 122 -14.24 13.07 3.14
N ILE A 123 -13.38 12.64 2.21
CA ILE A 123 -13.42 11.29 1.66
C ILE A 123 -12.85 10.31 2.67
N ASP A 124 -13.66 9.35 3.11
CA ASP A 124 -13.23 8.29 4.02
C ASP A 124 -13.02 6.96 3.29
N CYS A 125 -13.92 6.66 2.35
CA CYS A 125 -13.84 5.56 1.39
C CYS A 125 -13.51 6.10 -0.01
N LEU A 126 -12.27 5.92 -0.46
CA LEU A 126 -11.82 6.35 -1.79
C LEU A 126 -11.94 5.20 -2.80
N ASN A 127 -12.67 5.43 -3.89
CA ASN A 127 -12.61 4.57 -5.06
C ASN A 127 -11.43 4.97 -5.95
N VAL A 128 -10.61 4.00 -6.35
CA VAL A 128 -9.48 4.22 -7.26
C VAL A 128 -9.75 3.50 -8.57
N ALA A 129 -9.61 4.24 -9.68
CA ALA A 129 -9.78 3.72 -11.02
C ALA A 129 -8.63 4.18 -11.94
N GLY A 130 -8.41 3.43 -13.02
CA GLY A 130 -7.47 3.82 -14.05
C GLY A 130 -7.35 2.77 -15.15
N SER A 131 -6.30 2.92 -15.96
CA SER A 131 -6.02 2.00 -17.05
C SER A 131 -5.70 0.59 -16.54
N ARG A 132 -6.09 -0.41 -17.34
CA ARG A 132 -5.64 -1.79 -17.18
C ARG A 132 -4.20 -1.94 -17.66
N ALA A 133 -3.46 -2.92 -17.12
CA ALA A 133 -2.02 -3.08 -17.43
C ALA A 133 -1.74 -3.33 -18.93
N SER A 134 -2.61 -4.05 -19.63
CA SER A 134 -2.44 -4.23 -21.10
C SER A 134 -2.58 -2.95 -21.93
N HIS A 135 -3.24 -1.91 -21.38
CA HIS A 135 -3.36 -0.61 -22.04
C HIS A 135 -2.25 0.34 -21.63
N ASP A 136 -1.84 0.28 -20.36
CA ASP A 136 -0.75 1.07 -19.81
C ASP A 136 0.07 0.20 -18.85
N PRO A 137 1.24 -0.31 -19.29
CA PRO A 137 2.08 -1.18 -18.48
C PRO A 137 2.66 -0.52 -17.22
N TYR A 138 2.75 0.81 -17.17
CA TYR A 138 3.41 1.55 -16.08
C TYR A 138 2.42 2.05 -15.02
N ILE A 139 1.13 2.08 -15.33
CA ILE A 139 0.11 2.64 -14.42
C ILE A 139 0.07 1.96 -13.05
N TYR A 140 0.40 0.67 -12.96
CA TYR A 140 0.45 -0.04 -11.69
C TYR A 140 1.50 0.57 -10.75
N SER A 141 2.75 0.68 -11.23
CA SER A 141 3.85 1.26 -10.45
C SER A 141 3.63 2.73 -10.14
N SER A 142 3.07 3.50 -11.07
CA SER A 142 2.80 4.92 -10.83
C SER A 142 1.72 5.15 -9.79
N VAL A 143 0.66 4.33 -9.77
CA VAL A 143 -0.37 4.40 -8.72
C VAL A 143 0.22 3.98 -7.37
N LYS A 144 1.08 2.96 -7.30
CA LYS A 144 1.79 2.62 -6.05
C LYS A 144 2.59 3.83 -5.56
N ALA A 145 3.46 4.40 -6.40
CA ALA A 145 4.33 5.52 -6.03
C ALA A 145 3.53 6.74 -5.55
N LEU A 146 2.49 7.15 -6.29
CA LEU A 146 1.59 8.24 -5.91
C LEU A 146 0.99 8.03 -4.51
N PHE A 147 0.45 6.84 -4.24
CA PHE A 147 -0.18 6.58 -2.95
C PHE A 147 0.83 6.45 -1.81
N GLU A 148 2.06 5.98 -2.07
CA GLU A 148 3.11 5.97 -1.06
C GLU A 148 3.52 7.39 -0.67
N VAL A 149 3.64 8.31 -1.63
CA VAL A 149 3.89 9.72 -1.35
C VAL A 149 2.73 10.35 -0.56
N LEU A 150 1.48 10.06 -0.95
CA LEU A 150 0.29 10.52 -0.22
C LEU A 150 0.31 10.05 1.24
N LEU A 151 0.60 8.77 1.48
CA LEU A 151 0.64 8.20 2.83
C LEU A 151 1.82 8.75 3.65
N TYR A 152 2.97 8.96 3.02
CA TYR A 152 4.11 9.61 3.66
C TYR A 152 3.73 11.02 4.14
N MET A 153 3.06 11.81 3.29
CA MET A 153 2.60 13.16 3.64
C MET A 153 1.63 13.13 4.84
N ASP A 154 0.64 12.23 4.86
CA ASP A 154 -0.30 12.10 5.99
C ASP A 154 0.41 11.70 7.29
N VAL A 155 1.42 10.82 7.22
CA VAL A 155 2.24 10.46 8.39
C VAL A 155 3.05 11.66 8.88
N MET A 156 3.66 12.44 7.98
CA MET A 156 4.44 13.62 8.35
C MET A 156 3.59 14.69 9.03
N GLU A 157 2.35 14.87 8.58
CA GLU A 157 1.41 15.83 9.17
C GLU A 157 0.94 15.41 10.57
N ARG A 158 0.75 14.10 10.81
CA ARG A 158 0.28 13.55 12.09
C ARG A 158 1.37 13.41 13.14
N THR A 159 2.58 13.10 12.70
CA THR A 159 3.73 12.82 13.57
C THR A 159 4.95 13.57 13.03
N PRO A 160 5.08 14.87 13.35
CA PRO A 160 6.21 15.67 12.87
C PRO A 160 7.55 15.21 13.45
N GLU A 161 7.54 14.48 14.56
CA GLU A 161 8.71 13.85 15.17
C GLU A 161 8.76 12.36 14.77
N LEU A 162 9.32 12.08 13.58
CA LEU A 162 9.73 10.72 13.23
C LEU A 162 10.76 10.22 14.26
N ILE A 163 10.74 8.91 14.55
CA ILE A 163 11.81 8.30 15.35
C ILE A 163 13.13 8.56 14.62
N SER A 164 14.07 9.24 15.27
CA SER A 164 15.37 9.49 14.67
C SER A 164 16.16 8.18 14.54
N LEU A 165 17.07 8.09 13.55
CA LEU A 165 17.95 6.92 13.44
C LEU A 165 18.74 6.66 14.73
N ASP A 166 19.13 7.71 15.46
CA ASP A 166 19.82 7.63 16.76
C ASP A 166 18.92 7.04 17.87
N ASP A 167 17.60 7.19 17.79
CA ASP A 167 16.64 6.53 18.68
C ASP A 167 16.43 5.05 18.30
N MET A 168 16.57 4.74 17.01
CA MET A 168 16.31 3.42 16.43
C MET A 168 17.42 2.42 16.71
N PHE A 169 18.66 2.85 16.54
CA PHE A 169 19.84 2.01 16.68
C PHE A 169 20.73 2.51 17.82
N PRO A 170 21.19 1.63 18.72
CA PRO A 170 22.13 2.00 19.76
C PRO A 170 23.54 2.31 19.20
N ASP A 171 23.87 1.79 18.01
CA ASP A 171 25.13 2.05 17.30
C ASP A 171 24.86 2.84 16.01
N LYS A 172 25.76 3.79 15.70
CA LYS A 172 25.72 4.59 14.47
C LYS A 172 26.14 3.79 13.24
N ASN A 173 26.97 2.76 13.44
CA ASN A 173 27.31 1.82 12.39
C ASN A 173 26.33 0.64 12.44
N ILE A 174 25.23 0.77 11.71
CA ILE A 174 24.25 -0.30 11.58
C ILE A 174 24.96 -1.48 10.87
N PRO A 175 25.12 -2.64 11.52
CA PRO A 175 25.77 -3.77 10.89
C PRO A 175 24.90 -4.31 9.75
N GLU A 176 25.54 -4.87 8.74
CA GLU A 176 24.87 -5.51 7.61
C GLU A 176 24.97 -7.03 7.72
N LYS A 177 23.86 -7.74 7.45
CA LYS A 177 23.82 -9.19 7.40
C LYS A 177 22.89 -9.69 6.31
N LYS A 178 23.45 -10.42 5.34
CA LYS A 178 22.69 -11.13 4.31
C LYS A 178 22.02 -12.39 4.87
N CYS A 179 20.90 -12.20 5.56
CA CYS A 179 20.04 -13.27 6.04
C CYS A 179 19.38 -13.99 4.84
N SER A 180 19.14 -15.30 4.95
CA SER A 180 18.50 -16.07 3.86
C SER A 180 17.05 -16.43 4.16
N THR A 181 16.63 -16.33 5.42
CA THR A 181 15.27 -16.58 5.89
C THR A 181 14.71 -15.36 6.62
N ILE A 182 13.39 -15.30 6.73
CA ILE A 182 12.73 -14.22 7.48
C ILE A 182 13.10 -14.35 8.95
N GLU A 183 13.08 -15.56 9.52
CA GLU A 183 13.42 -15.82 10.91
C GLU A 183 14.84 -15.35 11.27
N GLU A 184 15.83 -15.62 10.42
CA GLU A 184 17.19 -15.09 10.59
C GLU A 184 17.23 -13.56 10.59
N ALA A 185 16.46 -12.93 9.71
CA ALA A 185 16.34 -11.48 9.64
C ALA A 185 15.69 -10.93 10.93
N LEU A 186 14.65 -11.57 11.46
CA LEU A 186 13.99 -11.13 12.69
C LEU A 186 14.94 -11.18 13.90
N PHE A 187 15.69 -12.28 14.05
CA PHE A 187 16.69 -12.39 15.13
C PHE A 187 17.79 -11.34 15.01
N PHE A 188 18.25 -11.07 13.79
CA PHE A 188 19.25 -10.03 13.54
C PHE A 188 18.71 -8.64 13.85
N LEU A 189 17.51 -8.30 13.38
CA LEU A 189 16.87 -7.01 13.70
C LEU A 189 16.64 -6.85 15.21
N ALA A 190 16.27 -7.92 15.91
CA ALA A 190 16.08 -7.90 17.37
C ALA A 190 17.36 -7.57 18.15
N ASP A 191 18.53 -7.96 17.61
CA ASP A 191 19.85 -7.71 18.21
C ASP A 191 20.31 -6.27 17.99
N ILE A 192 20.04 -5.71 16.81
CA ILE A 192 20.56 -4.39 16.42
C ILE A 192 19.60 -3.23 16.77
N PHE A 193 18.30 -3.48 16.93
CA PHE A 193 17.33 -2.43 17.30
C PHE A 193 17.39 -2.14 18.80
N SER A 194 17.30 -0.84 19.14
CA SER A 194 17.26 -0.39 20.53
C SER A 194 16.06 -1.00 21.27
N LEU A 195 16.20 -1.14 22.60
CA LEU A 195 15.09 -1.62 23.44
C LEU A 195 13.85 -0.72 23.32
N LYS A 196 14.07 0.60 23.19
CA LYS A 196 13.02 1.60 23.00
C LYS A 196 12.24 1.31 21.72
N SER A 197 12.92 1.14 20.59
CA SER A 197 12.28 0.90 19.29
C SER A 197 11.58 -0.44 19.21
N ARG A 198 12.19 -1.50 19.78
CA ARG A 198 11.53 -2.80 19.89
C ARG A 198 10.26 -2.70 20.73
N SER A 199 10.31 -2.01 21.87
CA SER A 199 9.15 -1.80 22.73
C SER A 199 8.04 -0.99 22.03
N MET A 200 8.39 0.08 21.29
CA MET A 200 7.43 0.86 20.52
C MET A 200 6.76 0.01 19.44
N LEU A 201 7.53 -0.73 18.65
CA LEU A 201 6.99 -1.57 17.60
C LEU A 201 6.11 -2.71 18.16
N ALA A 202 6.51 -3.33 19.28
CA ALA A 202 5.74 -4.39 19.95
C ALA A 202 4.37 -3.89 20.44
N ASN A 203 4.29 -2.65 20.91
CA ASN A 203 3.06 -2.05 21.44
C ASN A 203 2.26 -1.28 20.38
N SER A 204 2.71 -1.25 19.12
CA SER A 204 2.04 -0.50 18.05
C SER A 204 0.76 -1.17 17.57
N HIS A 205 -0.24 -0.36 17.19
CA HIS A 205 -1.42 -0.86 16.51
C HIS A 205 -1.06 -1.20 15.05
N GLU A 206 -1.75 -2.16 14.44
CA GLU A 206 -1.48 -2.55 13.04
C GLU A 206 -1.62 -1.39 12.05
N ASN A 207 -2.46 -0.41 12.39
CA ASN A 207 -2.67 0.81 11.57
C ASN A 207 -1.52 1.81 11.65
N ASP A 208 -0.60 1.65 12.62
CA ASP A 208 0.57 2.53 12.77
C ASP A 208 1.74 2.07 11.88
N ILE A 209 1.59 0.96 11.14
CA ILE A 209 2.68 0.35 10.38
C ILE A 209 3.29 1.30 9.35
N ALA A 210 2.51 2.22 8.79
CA ALA A 210 2.99 3.24 7.85
C ALA A 210 4.05 4.14 8.49
N TYR A 211 3.83 4.56 9.74
CA TYR A 211 4.79 5.38 10.48
C TYR A 211 6.13 4.66 10.64
N TYR A 212 6.11 3.39 11.04
CA TYR A 212 7.33 2.60 11.20
C TYR A 212 7.99 2.28 9.86
N TYR A 213 7.22 2.05 8.81
CA TYR A 213 7.76 1.84 7.48
C TYR A 213 8.54 3.08 7.01
N PHE A 214 7.95 4.27 7.09
CA PHE A 214 8.62 5.49 6.66
C PHE A 214 9.74 5.94 7.62
N SER A 215 9.72 5.52 8.89
CA SER A 215 10.80 5.79 9.83
C SER A 215 11.98 4.82 9.67
N MET A 216 11.70 3.54 9.39
CA MET A 216 12.66 2.45 9.56
C MET A 216 12.99 1.67 8.28
N GLY A 217 12.24 1.89 7.20
CA GLY A 217 12.33 1.09 5.98
C GLY A 217 13.73 1.05 5.37
N ASP A 218 14.33 2.23 5.16
CA ASP A 218 15.68 2.36 4.60
C ASP A 218 16.75 1.68 5.45
N ALA A 219 16.59 1.75 6.78
CA ALA A 219 17.53 1.12 7.69
C ALA A 219 17.38 -0.41 7.70
N ILE A 220 16.16 -0.93 7.59
CA ILE A 220 15.89 -2.35 7.44
C ILE A 220 16.44 -2.86 6.10
N ASP A 221 16.22 -2.14 5.01
CA ASP A 221 16.80 -2.45 3.70
C ASP A 221 18.33 -2.53 3.80
N SER A 222 18.95 -1.46 4.30
CA SER A 222 20.42 -1.37 4.43
C SER A 222 20.98 -2.51 5.28
N ALA A 223 20.41 -2.75 6.47
CA ALA A 223 20.87 -3.79 7.39
C ALA A 223 20.77 -5.20 6.80
N LEU A 224 19.79 -5.46 5.93
CA LEU A 224 19.55 -6.79 5.35
C LEU A 224 20.08 -6.92 3.91
N GLY A 225 20.55 -5.82 3.33
CA GLY A 225 21.08 -5.72 1.98
C GLY A 225 20.08 -6.11 0.90
N LEU A 226 18.80 -5.73 1.03
CA LEU A 226 17.76 -6.12 0.05
C LEU A 226 18.01 -5.44 -1.30
N SER A 227 18.21 -4.12 -1.31
CA SER A 227 18.64 -3.35 -2.48
C SER A 227 20.05 -3.72 -2.96
N MET A 228 20.89 -4.26 -2.08
CA MET A 228 22.22 -4.80 -2.38
C MET A 228 22.21 -6.26 -2.88
N GLY A 229 21.04 -6.74 -3.31
CA GLY A 229 20.88 -8.00 -4.03
C GLY A 229 20.76 -9.24 -3.14
N ASN A 230 20.26 -9.12 -1.92
CA ASN A 230 19.90 -10.27 -1.08
C ASN A 230 18.66 -11.02 -1.61
N ARG A 231 18.85 -11.73 -2.73
CA ARG A 231 17.78 -12.44 -3.45
C ARG A 231 17.14 -13.55 -2.63
N ALA A 232 17.93 -14.23 -1.78
CA ALA A 232 17.42 -15.33 -0.96
C ALA A 232 16.33 -14.84 0.01
N LEU A 233 16.56 -13.71 0.68
CA LEU A 233 15.58 -13.13 1.59
C LEU A 233 14.36 -12.57 0.84
N ILE A 234 14.55 -11.94 -0.32
CA ILE A 234 13.43 -11.48 -1.16
C ILE A 234 12.57 -12.66 -1.62
N GLU A 235 13.19 -13.78 -2.03
CA GLU A 235 12.47 -15.01 -2.37
C GLU A 235 11.75 -15.62 -1.16
N ALA A 236 12.35 -15.56 0.03
CA ALA A 236 11.68 -15.99 1.27
C ALA A 236 10.46 -15.12 1.59
N CYS A 237 10.57 -13.80 1.39
CA CYS A 237 9.44 -12.86 1.51
C CYS A 237 8.34 -13.19 0.49
N GLN A 238 8.70 -13.40 -0.78
CA GLN A 238 7.75 -13.79 -1.83
C GLN A 238 7.01 -15.09 -1.47
N LYS A 239 7.71 -16.09 -0.91
CA LYS A 239 7.11 -17.38 -0.49
C LYS A 239 6.14 -17.23 0.66
N ARG A 240 6.54 -16.52 1.72
CA ARG A 240 5.66 -16.25 2.88
C ARG A 240 4.42 -15.47 2.46
N TYR A 241 4.58 -14.66 1.43
CA TYR A 241 3.57 -13.79 0.87
C TYR A 241 3.02 -14.31 -0.46
N GLU A 242 3.03 -15.64 -0.70
CA GLU A 242 2.50 -16.31 -1.92
C GLU A 242 1.04 -15.97 -2.24
N ASN A 243 0.37 -15.24 -1.35
CA ASN A 243 -0.99 -14.71 -1.49
C ASN A 243 -1.06 -13.23 -1.90
N MET A 244 0.04 -12.60 -2.31
CA MET A 244 0.10 -11.19 -2.70
C MET A 244 0.76 -11.08 -4.07
N VAL A 245 -0.07 -10.72 -5.04
CA VAL A 245 0.15 -10.56 -6.48
C VAL A 245 1.59 -10.31 -6.96
N GLY A 246 1.92 -10.95 -8.08
CA GLY A 246 3.08 -10.60 -8.89
C GLY A 246 4.43 -10.85 -8.19
N LYS A 247 5.49 -10.35 -8.81
CA LYS A 247 6.82 -10.33 -8.20
C LYS A 247 6.86 -9.14 -7.23
N ILE A 248 7.18 -9.37 -5.96
CA ILE A 248 7.34 -8.29 -4.98
C ILE A 248 8.58 -7.44 -5.31
N ASP A 249 8.53 -6.15 -4.98
CA ASP A 249 9.68 -5.26 -5.02
C ASP A 249 10.41 -5.21 -3.66
N ILE A 250 11.46 -4.38 -3.57
CA ILE A 250 12.26 -4.23 -2.34
C ILE A 250 11.40 -3.66 -1.21
N ASP A 251 10.58 -2.66 -1.52
CA ASP A 251 9.72 -1.96 -0.58
C ASP A 251 8.64 -2.89 0.01
N ASP A 252 8.09 -3.76 -0.82
CA ASP A 252 7.18 -4.83 -0.40
C ASP A 252 7.90 -5.82 0.54
N ALA A 253 9.15 -6.21 0.23
CA ALA A 253 9.94 -7.10 1.08
C ALA A 253 10.27 -6.45 2.44
N VAL A 254 10.65 -5.17 2.45
CA VAL A 254 10.85 -4.38 3.68
C VAL A 254 9.59 -4.39 4.53
N MET A 255 8.42 -4.12 3.94
CA MET A 255 7.15 -4.13 4.66
C MET A 255 6.80 -5.53 5.22
N ILE A 256 7.03 -6.60 4.46
CA ILE A 256 6.81 -7.98 4.92
C ILE A 256 7.67 -8.29 6.14
N ILE A 257 8.94 -7.91 6.10
CA ILE A 257 9.88 -8.10 7.21
C ILE A 257 9.46 -7.26 8.42
N LEU A 258 9.11 -5.99 8.21
CA LEU A 258 8.67 -5.10 9.28
C LEU A 258 7.42 -5.62 10.01
N LYS A 259 6.40 -6.07 9.26
CA LYS A 259 5.20 -6.69 9.85
C LYS A 259 5.54 -7.96 10.62
N SER A 260 6.37 -8.83 10.02
CA SER A 260 6.81 -10.07 10.66
C SER A 260 7.62 -9.79 11.93
N PHE A 261 8.41 -8.71 11.94
CA PHE A 261 9.18 -8.28 13.10
C PHE A 261 8.28 -7.74 14.21
N ALA A 262 7.29 -6.92 13.88
CA ALA A 262 6.29 -6.45 14.85
C ALA A 262 5.56 -7.63 15.52
N ASP A 263 5.13 -8.62 14.73
CA ASP A 263 4.47 -9.83 15.24
C ASP A 263 5.39 -10.68 16.13
N TYR A 264 6.66 -10.84 15.74
CA TYR A 264 7.66 -11.52 16.54
C TYR A 264 7.86 -10.83 17.90
N LEU A 265 8.02 -9.50 17.92
CA LEU A 265 8.20 -8.74 19.15
C LEU A 265 6.98 -8.80 20.07
N ARG A 266 5.75 -8.83 19.51
CA ARG A 266 4.50 -9.01 20.28
C ARG A 266 4.43 -10.37 20.98
N GLN A 267 4.97 -11.42 20.38
CA GLN A 267 4.90 -12.78 20.91
C GLN A 267 6.00 -13.08 21.94
N ASP A 268 7.23 -12.63 21.70
CA ASP A 268 8.42 -13.03 22.48
C ASP A 268 8.95 -11.93 23.44
N HIS A 269 8.48 -10.68 23.31
CA HIS A 269 9.07 -9.54 24.02
C HIS A 269 8.06 -8.55 24.61
N VAL A 270 6.92 -9.03 25.14
CA VAL A 270 6.10 -8.21 26.05
C VAL A 270 6.92 -7.94 27.32
N LEU A 271 7.61 -6.80 27.36
CA LEU A 271 8.16 -6.26 28.58
C LEU A 271 6.98 -5.96 29.50
N ARG A 272 6.68 -6.89 30.42
CA ARG A 272 5.76 -6.63 31.52
C ARG A 272 6.31 -5.42 32.28
N ILE A 273 5.57 -4.32 32.28
CA ILE A 273 5.79 -3.23 33.25
C ILE A 273 5.58 -3.88 34.62
N VAL A 274 6.67 -4.08 35.36
CA VAL A 274 6.59 -4.53 36.75
C VAL A 274 6.12 -3.32 37.58
N PRO A 275 4.96 -3.39 38.26
CA PRO A 275 4.43 -2.29 39.08
C PRO A 275 5.36 -1.87 40.21
#